data_AF-A0A0P0EVG5-F1
#
_entry.id   AF-A0A0P0EVG5-F1
#
_cell.length_a   1.000
_cell.length_b   1.000
_cell.length_c   1.000
_cell.angle_alpha   90.00
_cell.angle_beta   90.00
_cell.angle_gamma   90.00
#
_symmetry.space_group_name_H-M   'P 1'
#
loop_
_entity.id
_entity.type
_entity.pdbx_description
1 polymer ?
#
loop_
_entity_poly.entity_id
_entity_poly.type
_entity_poly.pdbx_seq_one_letter_code
_entity_poly.pdbx_strand_id
1 'polypeptide(L)' 'MMDERRDMALAIKSCLDSLMDDATKCDLDDLARFISLAAMAAEEAAMAFDPKAAQLKALMSGGAGHC' A
#
# COMPACT_ATOMS: atom_id res chain seq x y z
N MET A 1 0.99 15.84 -8.10
CA MET A 1 2.24 15.06 -8.16
C MET A 1 2.30 13.94 -7.13
N MET A 2 2.40 14.19 -5.81
CA MET A 2 2.40 13.07 -4.82
C MET A 2 1.02 12.49 -4.54
N ASP A 3 -0.03 13.31 -4.43
CA ASP A 3 -1.40 12.82 -4.26
C ASP A 3 -1.83 11.92 -5.44
N GLU A 4 -1.45 12.26 -6.67
CA GLU A 4 -1.74 11.42 -7.86
C GLU A 4 -1.08 10.04 -7.77
N ARG A 5 0.12 9.94 -7.20
CA ARG A 5 0.80 8.65 -7.00
C ARG A 5 0.14 7.83 -5.91
N ARG A 6 -0.27 8.47 -4.81
CA ARG A 6 -1.04 7.82 -3.74
C ARG A 6 -2.36 7.29 -4.28
N ASP A 7 -3.12 8.13 -4.97
CA ASP A 7 -4.44 7.78 -5.49
C ASP A 7 -4.34 6.68 -6.56
N MET A 8 -3.30 6.71 -7.39
CA MET A 8 -2.99 5.62 -8.33
C MET A 8 -2.66 4.31 -7.61
N ALA A 9 -1.84 4.34 -6.55
CA ALA A 9 -1.52 3.15 -5.77
C ALA A 9 -2.76 2.55 -5.08
N LEU A 10 -3.66 3.40 -4.57
CA LEU A 10 -4.95 2.96 -4.02
C LEU A 10 -5.87 2.35 -5.08
N ALA A 11 -5.91 2.93 -6.27
CA ALA A 11 -6.69 2.38 -7.39
C ALA A 11 -6.16 1.00 -7.82
N ILE A 12 -4.83 0.85 -7.89
CA ILE A 12 -4.19 -0.45 -8.15
C ILE A 12 -4.56 -1.45 -7.07
N LYS A 13 -4.45 -1.08 -5.79
CA LYS A 13 -4.85 -1.95 -4.67
C LYS A 13 -6.30 -2.42 -4.81
N SER A 14 -7.24 -1.51 -5.07
CA SER A 14 -8.66 -1.85 -5.23
C SER A 14 -8.92 -2.82 -6.40
N CYS A 15 -8.16 -2.69 -7.49
CA CYS A 15 -8.22 -3.61 -8.61
C CYS A 15 -7.71 -5.01 -8.22
N LEU A 16 -6.59 -5.06 -7.50
CA LEU A 16 -6.01 -6.30 -7.01
C LEU A 16 -6.92 -7.00 -5.99
N ASP A 17 -7.56 -6.26 -5.08
CA ASP A 17 -8.53 -6.82 -4.13
C ASP A 17 -9.71 -7.47 -4.88
N SER A 18 -10.24 -6.81 -5.92
CA SER A 18 -11.30 -7.37 -6.76
C SER A 18 -10.86 -8.63 -7.51
N LEU A 19 -9.63 -8.63 -8.05
CA LEU A 19 -9.06 -9.77 -8.75
C LEU A 19 -8.79 -10.96 -7.82
N MET A 20 -8.40 -10.69 -6.57
CA MET A 20 -8.20 -11.71 -5.54
C MET A 20 -9.53 -12.42 -5.23
N ASP A 21 -10.63 -11.67 -5.08
CA ASP A 21 -11.95 -12.25 -4.88
C ASP A 21 -12.33 -13.20 -6.02
N ASP A 22 -12.04 -12.82 -7.26
CA ASP A 22 -12.30 -13.66 -8.43
C ASP A 22 -11.38 -14.89 -8.48
N ALA A 23 -10.11 -14.75 -8.13
CA ALA A 23 -9.18 -15.88 -8.02
C ALA A 23 -9.63 -16.88 -6.94
N THR A 24 -10.09 -16.39 -5.77
CA THR A 24 -10.63 -17.23 -4.69
C THR A 24 -11.90 -17.95 -5.12
N LYS A 25 -12.82 -17.30 -5.84
CA LYS A 25 -14.04 -17.95 -6.37
C LYS A 25 -13.73 -19.04 -7.41
N CYS A 26 -12.57 -18.98 -8.05
CA CYS A 26 -12.13 -19.93 -9.06
C CYS A 26 -11.19 -21.01 -8.50
N ASP A 27 -11.02 -21.10 -7.18
CA ASP A 27 -10.10 -22.03 -6.51
C ASP A 27 -8.64 -21.90 -6.99
N LEU A 28 -8.22 -20.68 -7.39
CA LEU A 28 -6.86 -20.38 -7.86
C LEU A 28 -6.00 -19.88 -6.69
N ASP A 29 -5.80 -20.71 -5.67
CA ASP A 29 -5.21 -20.32 -4.38
C ASP A 29 -3.82 -19.68 -4.49
N ASP A 30 -2.94 -20.26 -5.32
CA ASP A 30 -1.61 -19.70 -5.53
C ASP A 30 -1.65 -18.31 -6.19
N LEU A 31 -2.59 -18.11 -7.12
CA LEU A 31 -2.79 -16.82 -7.76
C LEU A 31 -3.34 -15.81 -6.75
N ALA A 32 -4.35 -16.18 -5.96
CA ALA A 32 -4.89 -15.34 -4.90
C ALA A 32 -3.81 -14.89 -3.91
N ARG A 33 -2.90 -15.81 -3.52
CA ARG A 33 -1.75 -15.51 -2.66
C ARG A 33 -0.79 -14.50 -3.32
N PHE A 34 -0.47 -14.65 -4.60
CA PHE A 34 0.38 -13.68 -5.30
C PHE A 34 -0.30 -12.30 -5.45
N ILE A 35 -1.60 -12.26 -5.71
CA ILE A 35 -2.38 -11.02 -5.80
C ILE A 35 -2.40 -10.31 -4.45
N SER A 36 -2.57 -11.03 -3.34
CA SER A 36 -2.51 -10.46 -1.99
C SER A 36 -1.18 -9.77 -1.71
N LEU A 37 -0.04 -10.38 -2.09
CA LEU A 37 1.28 -9.75 -1.97
C LEU A 37 1.39 -8.48 -2.82
N ALA A 38 0.83 -8.48 -4.03
CA ALA A 38 0.80 -7.30 -4.88
C ALA A 38 -0.08 -6.18 -4.28
N ALA A 39 -1.22 -6.52 -3.68
CA ALA A 39 -2.12 -5.56 -3.03
C ALA A 39 -1.43 -4.90 -1.81
N MET A 40 -0.70 -5.69 -1.02
CA MET A 40 0.14 -5.15 0.06
C MET A 40 1.21 -4.19 -0.45
N ALA A 41 1.91 -4.53 -1.53
CA ALA A 41 2.92 -3.64 -2.11
C ALA A 41 2.32 -2.33 -2.63
N ALA A 42 1.11 -2.37 -3.19
CA ALA A 42 0.38 -1.17 -3.60
C ALA A 42 -0.04 -0.31 -2.39
N GLU A 43 -0.46 -0.93 -1.29
CA GLU A 43 -0.75 -0.24 -0.03
C GLU A 43 0.48 0.44 0.56
N GLU A 44 1.62 -0.25 0.61
CA GLU A 44 2.90 0.32 1.06
C GLU A 44 3.33 1.51 0.21
N ALA A 45 3.15 1.42 -1.12
CA ALA A 45 3.41 2.54 -2.03
C ALA A 45 2.50 3.73 -1.73
N ALA A 46 1.19 3.51 -1.48
CA ALA A 46 0.27 4.57 -1.10
C ALA A 46 0.71 5.25 0.22
N MET A 47 1.11 4.47 1.23
CA MET A 47 1.62 4.99 2.49
C MET A 47 2.91 5.80 2.34
N ALA A 48 3.81 5.38 1.44
CA ALA A 48 5.06 6.10 1.17
C ALA A 48 4.82 7.50 0.57
N PHE A 49 3.67 7.71 -0.09
CA PHE A 49 3.25 9.00 -0.63
C PHE A 49 2.20 9.71 0.23
N ASP A 50 1.89 9.20 1.43
CA ASP A 50 1.02 9.91 2.37
C ASP A 50 1.80 11.03 3.08
N PRO A 51 1.47 12.32 2.84
CA PRO A 51 2.14 13.44 3.49
C PRO A 51 2.02 13.41 5.03
N LYS A 52 0.96 12.80 5.59
CA LYS A 52 0.84 12.64 7.05
C LYS A 52 1.80 11.58 7.59
N ALA A 53 2.00 10.49 6.85
CA ALA A 53 3.00 9.48 7.21
C ALA A 53 4.43 10.06 7.17
N ALA A 54 4.72 10.92 6.19
CA ALA A 54 6.00 11.64 6.12
C ALA A 54 6.21 12.58 7.31
N GLN A 55 5.19 13.36 7.69
CA GLN A 55 5.25 14.24 8.87
C GLN A 55 5.42 13.47 10.18
N LEU A 56 4.70 12.36 10.35
CA LEU A 56 4.80 11.53 11.54
C LEU A 56 6.21 10.91 11.67
N LYS A 57 6.78 10.42 10.56
CA LYS A 57 8.16 9.92 10.50
C LYS A 57 9.18 11.00 10.85
N ALA A 58 8.97 12.23 10.38
CA ALA A 58 9.83 13.36 10.72
C ALA A 58 9.77 13.72 12.22
N LEU A 59 8.56 13.74 12.81
CA LEU A 59 8.36 14.00 14.24
C LEU A 59 8.99 12.91 15.12
N MET A 60 8.91 11.64 14.71
CA MET A 60 9.55 10.54 15.45
C MET A 60 11.08 10.52 15.33
N SER A 61 11.63 10.91 14.18
CA SER A 61 13.08 11.04 14.00
C SER A 61 13.70 12.24 14.71
N GLY A 62 12.91 13.26 15.07
CA GLY A 62 13.38 14.46 15.78
C GLY A 62 13.52 14.31 17.30
N GLY A 63 13.07 13.20 17.89
CA GLY A 63 13.04 12.99 19.35
C GLY A 63 14.32 12.41 19.97
N ALA A 64 15.29 11.96 19.16
CA ALA A 64 16.50 11.28 19.64
C ALA A 64 17.75 12.13 19.39
N GLY A 65 18.06 13.07 20.29
CA GLY A 65 19.37 13.73 20.31
C GLY A 65 19.41 15.14 20.89
N HIS A 66 19.20 15.29 22.20
CA HIS A 66 19.77 16.41 22.96
C HIS A 66 20.68 15.84 24.05
N CYS A 67 22.00 15.94 23.81
CA CYS A 67 23.05 15.98 24.81
C CYS A 67 23.95 17.17 24.43
#